data_AF-A0A1J4NKM7-F1
#
_entry.id   AF-A0A1J4NKM7-F1
#
_cell.length_a   1.000
_cell.length_b   1.000
_cell.length_c   1.000
_cell.angle_alpha   90.00
_cell.angle_beta   90.00
_cell.angle_gamma   90.00
#
_symmetry.space_group_name_H-M   'P 1'
#
loop_
_entity.id
_entity.type
_entity.pdbx_description
1 polymer ?
#
loop_
_entity_poly.entity_id
_entity_poly.type
_entity_poly.pdbx_seq_one_letter_code
_entity_poly.pdbx_strand_id
1 'polypeptide(L)'
;MTLIEQVQRLRVAAAAAHDQDKINRRTGELAGQAESVETLIETIQRLSRGVVELRASHAPFDADFAPQAAQLAADLHVLAETLPSQDADTPPQALKAQVKAADGFVKGLRGSVEQAWTAERNREVPVINEDLVATLSKSGIDVEEIRNEIEKAHGVLNVLNNRAVPEAGDVARLAAALESLRACGKQITALVDPALARVIRGAQETNGTPLNSFTPEVLAGLSRLGILDRFRVRLR
;
A
#
# COMPACT_ATOMS: atom_id res chain seq x y z
N MET A 1 0.63 34.88 6.30
CA MET A 1 1.93 35.51 6.07
C MET A 1 2.93 34.38 5.94
N THR A 2 3.59 34.25 4.80
CA THR A 2 4.43 33.07 4.49
C THR A 2 5.90 33.34 4.83
N LEU A 3 6.68 32.28 5.10
CA LEU A 3 8.14 32.36 5.37
C LEU A 3 8.88 33.18 4.31
N ILE A 4 8.44 33.05 3.06
CA ILE A 4 8.97 33.77 1.90
C ILE A 4 8.77 35.29 2.01
N GLU A 5 7.62 35.75 2.51
CA GLU A 5 7.32 37.19 2.65
C GLU A 5 8.18 37.85 3.74
N GLN A 6 8.55 37.10 4.78
CA GLN A 6 9.40 37.62 5.85
C GLN A 6 10.89 37.61 5.46
N VAL A 7 11.35 36.60 4.71
CA VAL A 7 12.67 36.58 4.08
C VAL A 7 12.86 37.78 3.15
N GLN A 8 11.81 38.20 2.44
CA GLN A 8 11.84 39.41 1.61
C GLN A 8 11.97 40.71 2.44
N ARG A 9 11.35 40.78 3.62
CA ARG A 9 11.52 41.94 4.52
C ARG A 9 12.94 42.04 5.09
N LEU A 10 13.54 40.89 5.45
CA LEU A 10 14.93 40.83 5.88
C LEU A 10 15.88 41.30 4.76
N ARG A 11 15.62 40.95 3.49
CA ARG A 11 16.38 41.47 2.33
C ARG A 11 16.36 42.99 2.23
N VAL A 12 15.20 43.62 2.44
CA VAL A 12 15.05 45.08 2.32
C VAL A 12 15.76 45.81 3.47
N ALA A 13 15.66 45.28 4.70
CA ALA A 13 16.34 45.85 5.85
C ALA A 13 17.88 45.70 5.79
N ALA A 14 18.35 44.60 5.19
CA ALA A 14 19.76 44.24 5.16
C ALA A 14 20.55 44.96 4.03
N ALA A 15 19.88 45.42 2.97
CA ALA A 15 20.51 46.23 1.91
C ALA A 15 21.03 47.61 2.39
N ALA A 16 20.64 48.05 3.60
CA ALA A 16 21.08 49.31 4.19
C ALA A 16 22.45 49.24 4.90
N ALA A 17 22.97 48.03 5.17
CA ALA A 17 24.27 47.83 5.82
C ALA A 17 25.25 47.21 4.80
N HIS A 18 26.38 47.87 4.53
CA HIS A 18 27.42 47.53 3.54
C HIS A 18 28.07 46.13 3.71
N ASP A 19 27.31 45.05 3.58
CA ASP A 19 27.77 43.65 3.65
C ASP A 19 26.87 42.73 2.77
N GLN A 20 26.45 43.27 1.62
CA GLN A 20 25.41 42.71 0.72
C GLN A 20 25.67 41.25 0.33
N ASP A 21 26.92 40.88 0.02
CA ASP A 21 27.27 39.52 -0.42
C ASP A 21 27.19 38.49 0.72
N LYS A 22 27.60 38.88 1.93
CA LYS A 22 27.53 38.04 3.12
C LYS A 22 26.07 37.81 3.53
N ILE A 23 25.25 38.86 3.45
CA ILE A 23 23.81 38.84 3.71
C ILE A 23 23.08 37.97 2.67
N ASN A 24 23.39 38.14 1.38
CA ASN A 24 22.79 37.35 0.30
C ASN A 24 23.11 35.85 0.44
N ARG A 25 24.36 35.50 0.77
CA ARG A 25 24.75 34.10 1.03
C ARG A 25 23.99 33.52 2.22
N ARG A 26 23.96 34.22 3.37
CA ARG A 26 23.22 33.76 4.56
C ARG A 26 21.73 33.62 4.32
N THR A 27 21.13 34.58 3.62
CA THR A 27 19.70 34.53 3.27
C THR A 27 19.41 33.32 2.38
N GLY A 28 20.29 33.01 1.42
CA GLY A 28 20.18 31.81 0.59
C GLY A 28 20.33 30.51 1.40
N GLU A 29 21.25 30.45 2.35
CA GLU A 29 21.42 29.29 3.23
C GLU A 29 20.19 29.06 4.12
N LEU A 30 19.65 30.13 4.73
CA LEU A 30 18.44 30.06 5.56
C LEU A 30 17.21 29.66 4.74
N ALA A 31 17.08 30.17 3.51
CA ALA A 31 15.99 29.79 2.61
C ALA A 31 16.05 28.29 2.26
N GLY A 32 17.24 27.77 1.91
CA GLY A 32 17.40 26.33 1.64
C GLY A 32 17.16 25.45 2.88
N GLN A 33 17.48 25.95 4.08
CA GLN A 33 17.17 25.27 5.33
C GLN A 33 15.67 25.27 5.63
N ALA A 34 14.98 26.39 5.41
CA ALA A 34 13.53 26.47 5.56
C ALA A 34 12.81 25.47 4.64
N GLU A 35 13.19 25.41 3.36
CA GLU A 35 12.65 24.44 2.40
C GLU A 35 12.91 22.98 2.84
N SER A 36 14.11 22.71 3.36
CA SER A 36 14.45 21.39 3.90
C SER A 36 13.59 21.03 5.11
N VAL A 37 13.37 21.97 6.03
CA VAL A 37 12.53 21.77 7.22
C VAL A 37 11.07 21.54 6.84
N GLU A 38 10.52 22.34 5.93
CA GLU A 38 9.15 22.16 5.41
C GLU A 38 8.97 20.76 4.78
N THR A 39 9.92 20.35 3.94
CA THR A 39 9.91 19.01 3.32
C THR A 39 9.96 17.89 4.36
N LEU A 40 10.76 18.05 5.42
CA LEU A 40 10.85 17.09 6.51
C LEU A 40 9.56 17.01 7.32
N ILE A 41 8.91 18.16 7.58
CA ILE A 41 7.60 18.22 8.26
C ILE A 41 6.54 17.47 7.46
N GLU A 42 6.44 17.72 6.16
CA GLU A 42 5.47 17.01 5.30
C GLU A 42 5.74 15.50 5.28
N THR A 43 7.01 15.13 5.15
CA THR A 43 7.43 13.74 5.10
C THR A 43 7.12 13.02 6.42
N ILE A 44 7.45 13.62 7.57
CA ILE A 44 7.22 12.98 8.87
C ILE A 44 5.74 12.87 9.21
N GLN A 45 4.91 13.83 8.80
CA GLN A 45 3.46 13.74 8.94
C GLN A 45 2.89 12.58 8.11
N ARG A 46 3.35 12.41 6.87
CA ARG A 46 2.95 11.27 6.02
C ARG A 46 3.38 9.94 6.62
N LEU A 47 4.62 9.84 7.07
CA LEU A 47 5.14 8.62 7.70
C LEU A 47 4.38 8.31 9.00
N SER A 48 4.07 9.31 9.81
CA SER A 48 3.30 9.14 11.05
C SER A 48 1.93 8.53 10.79
N ARG A 49 1.24 8.92 9.72
CA ARG A 49 -0.02 8.28 9.30
C ARG A 49 0.19 6.80 8.95
N GLY A 50 1.26 6.49 8.20
CA GLY A 50 1.63 5.11 7.89
C GLY A 50 1.94 4.28 9.13
N VAL A 51 2.61 4.85 10.14
CA VAL A 51 2.87 4.21 11.43
C VAL A 51 1.57 3.87 12.16
N VAL A 52 0.63 4.81 12.22
CA VAL A 52 -0.67 4.60 12.87
C VAL A 52 -1.44 3.47 12.17
N GLU A 53 -1.47 3.49 10.84
CA GLU A 53 -2.14 2.47 10.03
C GLU A 53 -1.55 1.07 10.28
N LEU A 54 -0.23 0.93 10.28
CA LEU A 54 0.46 -0.35 10.51
C LEU A 54 0.32 -0.85 11.95
N ARG A 55 0.23 0.04 12.95
CA ARG A 55 -0.02 -0.37 14.34
C ARG A 55 -1.39 -1.01 14.52
N ALA A 56 -2.40 -0.49 13.83
CA ALA A 56 -3.75 -1.07 13.88
C ALA A 56 -3.77 -2.52 13.35
N SER A 57 -2.81 -2.89 12.50
CA SER A 57 -2.70 -4.22 11.89
C SER A 57 -1.88 -5.24 12.68
N HIS A 58 -1.36 -4.84 13.86
CA HIS A 58 -0.40 -5.62 14.66
C HIS A 58 0.89 -5.99 13.91
N ALA A 59 1.27 -5.22 12.88
CA ALA A 59 2.54 -5.41 12.20
C ALA A 59 3.70 -5.26 13.21
N PRO A 60 4.78 -6.05 13.10
CA PRO A 60 5.95 -5.93 13.95
C PRO A 60 6.60 -4.57 13.69
N PHE A 61 6.27 -3.61 14.54
CA PHE A 61 6.65 -2.22 14.40
C PHE A 61 7.05 -1.70 15.77
N ASP A 62 8.14 -0.93 15.84
CA ASP A 62 8.61 -0.38 17.10
C ASP A 62 7.57 0.59 17.69
N ALA A 63 7.16 0.33 18.92
CA ALA A 63 6.19 1.12 19.66
C ALA A 63 6.73 2.53 19.98
N ASP A 64 8.04 2.73 19.89
CA ASP A 64 8.68 4.01 20.22
C ASP A 64 8.72 4.99 19.04
N PHE A 65 8.49 4.53 17.80
CA PHE A 65 8.57 5.42 16.64
C PHE A 65 7.47 6.47 16.57
N ALA A 66 6.23 6.19 16.98
CA ALA A 66 5.17 7.20 16.96
C ALA A 66 5.41 8.37 17.93
N PRO A 67 5.74 8.16 19.22
CA PRO A 67 6.07 9.28 20.10
C PRO A 67 7.33 10.03 19.64
N GLN A 68 8.35 9.32 19.13
CA GLN A 68 9.55 9.95 18.57
C GLN A 68 9.26 10.79 17.32
N ALA A 69 8.40 10.30 16.41
CA ALA A 69 8.00 11.03 15.21
C ALA A 69 7.16 12.27 15.56
N ALA A 70 6.27 12.16 16.55
CA ALA A 70 5.49 13.29 17.05
C ALA A 70 6.39 14.36 17.69
N GLN A 71 7.37 13.94 18.50
CA GLN A 71 8.36 14.86 19.09
C GLN A 71 9.19 15.55 18.01
N LEU A 72 9.73 14.79 17.04
CA LEU A 72 10.52 15.37 15.96
C LEU A 72 9.69 16.35 15.09
N ALA A 73 8.42 16.04 14.84
CA ALA A 73 7.53 16.96 14.13
C ALA A 73 7.33 18.27 14.91
N ALA A 74 7.15 18.20 16.23
CA ALA A 74 7.06 19.38 17.10
C ALA A 74 8.37 20.18 17.09
N ASP A 75 9.52 19.51 17.20
CA ASP A 75 10.84 20.15 17.17
C ASP A 75 11.10 20.85 15.83
N LEU A 76 10.69 20.24 14.70
CA LEU A 76 10.79 20.83 13.37
C LEU A 76 9.85 22.04 13.18
N HIS A 77 8.64 21.99 13.76
CA HIS A 77 7.73 23.15 13.75
C HIS A 77 8.30 24.33 14.55
N VAL A 78 8.84 24.07 15.74
CA VAL A 78 9.54 25.10 16.54
C VAL A 78 10.75 25.65 15.78
N LEU A 79 11.49 24.79 15.07
CA LEU A 79 12.60 25.21 14.23
C LEU A 79 12.15 26.12 13.08
N ALA A 80 11.04 25.78 12.41
CA ALA A 80 10.45 26.59 11.35
C ALA A 80 10.00 27.97 11.86
N GLU A 81 9.46 28.06 13.07
CA GLU A 81 9.03 29.33 13.69
C GLU A 81 10.20 30.20 14.16
N THR A 82 11.31 29.59 14.57
CA THR A 82 12.48 30.29 15.11
C THR A 82 13.51 30.67 14.05
N LEU A 83 13.53 29.98 12.91
CA LEU A 83 14.37 30.25 11.73
C LEU A 83 14.37 31.73 11.28
N PRO A 84 13.21 32.42 11.17
CA PRO A 84 13.15 33.83 10.76
C PRO A 84 13.73 34.82 11.79
N SER A 85 13.81 34.41 13.06
CA SER A 85 14.23 35.25 14.18
C SER A 85 15.68 35.00 14.59
N GLN A 86 16.40 34.11 13.90
CA GLN A 86 17.80 33.85 14.22
C GLN A 86 18.67 35.05 13.84
N ASP A 87 19.35 35.59 14.86
CA ASP A 87 20.33 36.66 14.68
C ASP A 87 21.42 36.24 13.69
N ALA A 88 21.95 37.24 12.96
CA ALA A 88 23.00 37.09 11.96
C ALA A 88 24.33 36.51 12.51
N ASP A 89 24.45 36.32 13.83
CA ASP A 89 25.60 35.73 14.51
C ASP A 89 25.37 34.29 15.00
N THR A 90 24.14 33.74 14.88
CA THR A 90 23.87 32.34 15.25
C THR A 90 24.67 31.40 14.34
N PRO A 91 25.39 30.38 14.86
CA PRO A 91 26.23 29.52 14.05
C PRO A 91 25.38 28.64 13.12
N PRO A 92 25.47 28.80 11.78
CA PRO A 92 24.66 28.01 10.83
C PRO A 92 24.96 26.50 10.89
N GLN A 93 26.08 26.11 11.50
CA GLN A 93 26.48 24.71 11.68
C GLN A 93 25.57 23.94 12.65
N ALA A 94 25.07 24.56 13.72
CA ALA A 94 24.18 23.89 14.67
C ALA A 94 22.84 23.54 14.01
N LEU A 95 22.29 24.50 13.26
CA LEU A 95 21.07 24.33 12.47
C LEU A 95 21.24 23.26 11.37
N LYS A 96 22.36 23.28 10.63
CA LYS A 96 22.67 22.22 9.64
C LYS A 96 22.77 20.84 10.29
N ALA A 97 23.36 20.74 11.48
CA ALA A 97 23.46 19.47 12.21
C ALA A 97 22.08 18.95 12.64
N GLN A 98 21.20 19.83 13.13
CA GLN A 98 19.84 19.48 13.55
C GLN A 98 18.98 19.02 12.36
N VAL A 99 19.00 19.75 11.24
CA VAL A 99 18.29 19.35 10.00
C VAL A 99 18.83 18.01 9.47
N LYS A 100 20.15 17.80 9.51
CA LYS A 100 20.76 16.53 9.09
C LYS A 100 20.38 15.36 10.00
N ALA A 101 20.31 15.58 11.31
CA ALA A 101 19.85 14.57 12.25
C ALA A 101 18.37 14.20 12.02
N ALA A 102 17.52 15.21 11.79
CA ALA A 102 16.12 15.01 11.46
C ALA A 102 15.93 14.23 10.14
N ASP A 103 16.69 14.56 9.09
CA ASP A 103 16.70 13.82 7.82
C ASP A 103 17.14 12.35 8.02
N GLY A 104 18.17 12.11 8.82
CA GLY A 104 18.62 10.76 9.17
C GLY A 104 17.52 9.94 9.86
N PHE A 105 16.81 10.54 10.82
CA PHE A 105 15.69 9.90 11.49
C PHE A 105 14.53 9.60 10.52
N VAL A 106 14.13 10.59 9.71
CA VAL A 106 13.04 10.45 8.73
C VAL A 106 13.34 9.34 7.72
N LYS A 107 14.60 9.20 7.27
CA LYS A 107 15.04 8.08 6.41
C LYS A 107 14.95 6.73 7.12
N GLY A 108 15.40 6.65 8.37
CA GLY A 108 15.28 5.44 9.19
C GLY A 108 13.82 5.01 9.36
N LEU A 109 12.97 5.96 9.77
CA LEU A 109 11.53 5.74 9.94
C LEU A 109 10.88 5.29 8.62
N ARG A 110 11.21 5.93 7.50
CA ARG A 110 10.73 5.52 6.18
C ARG A 110 11.08 4.06 5.88
N GLY A 111 12.35 3.68 6.06
CA GLY A 111 12.79 2.30 5.83
C GLY A 111 12.03 1.29 6.68
N SER A 112 11.81 1.60 7.96
CA SER A 112 11.02 0.74 8.86
C SER A 112 9.55 0.63 8.43
N VAL A 113 8.92 1.74 8.04
CA VAL A 113 7.52 1.75 7.55
C VAL A 113 7.38 0.97 6.25
N GLU A 114 8.28 1.18 5.29
CA GLU A 114 8.29 0.46 4.01
C GLU A 114 8.51 -1.05 4.21
N GLN A 115 9.40 -1.43 5.11
CA GLN A 115 9.66 -2.84 5.45
C GLN A 115 8.42 -3.49 6.06
N ALA A 116 7.81 -2.85 7.07
CA ALA A 116 6.61 -3.36 7.72
C ALA A 116 5.42 -3.44 6.75
N TRP A 117 5.24 -2.44 5.90
CA TRP A 117 4.22 -2.45 4.85
C TRP A 117 4.46 -3.57 3.82
N THR A 118 5.70 -3.82 3.44
CA THR A 118 6.04 -4.92 2.55
C THR A 118 5.76 -6.28 3.18
N ALA A 119 6.07 -6.46 4.47
CA ALA A 119 5.73 -7.67 5.20
C ALA A 119 4.21 -7.89 5.25
N GLU A 120 3.44 -6.82 5.46
CA GLU A 120 1.98 -6.88 5.51
C GLU A 120 1.36 -7.23 4.16
N ARG A 121 1.87 -6.65 3.06
CA ARG A 121 1.45 -6.97 1.69
C ARG A 121 1.80 -8.39 1.26
N ASN A 122 2.90 -8.92 1.76
CA ASN A 122 3.35 -10.28 1.48
C ASN A 122 2.63 -11.33 2.33
N ARG A 123 1.58 -10.96 3.08
CA ARG A 123 0.66 -11.94 3.67
C ARG A 123 0.12 -12.85 2.57
N GLU A 124 -0.05 -14.13 2.91
CA GLU A 124 -0.45 -15.16 1.97
C GLU A 124 -1.76 -14.77 1.25
N VAL A 125 -1.63 -14.49 -0.04
CA VAL A 125 -2.77 -14.25 -0.92
C VAL A 125 -3.45 -15.60 -1.18
N PRO A 126 -4.75 -15.73 -0.91
CA PRO A 126 -5.47 -16.97 -1.18
C PRO A 126 -5.32 -17.35 -2.65
N VAL A 127 -4.84 -18.56 -2.92
CA VAL A 127 -4.70 -19.06 -4.29
C VAL A 127 -6.09 -19.40 -4.82
N ILE A 128 -6.56 -18.60 -5.77
CA ILE A 128 -7.79 -18.89 -6.53
C ILE A 128 -7.40 -19.52 -7.86
N ASN A 129 -8.02 -20.64 -8.18
CA ASN A 129 -7.81 -21.30 -9.46
C ASN A 129 -8.67 -20.62 -10.55
N GLU A 130 -8.13 -19.60 -11.21
CA GLU A 130 -8.82 -18.87 -12.28
C GLU A 130 -9.16 -19.77 -13.48
N ASP A 131 -8.33 -20.77 -13.79
CA ASP A 131 -8.60 -21.76 -14.84
C ASP A 131 -9.85 -22.57 -14.52
N LEU A 132 -10.07 -22.91 -13.24
CA LEU A 132 -11.29 -23.57 -12.79
C LEU A 132 -12.49 -22.64 -13.01
N VAL A 133 -12.42 -21.38 -12.58
CA VAL A 133 -13.52 -20.40 -12.81
C VAL A 133 -13.86 -20.28 -14.30
N ALA A 134 -12.85 -20.17 -15.17
CA ALA A 134 -13.05 -20.12 -16.62
C ALA A 134 -13.69 -21.42 -17.16
N THR A 135 -13.27 -22.57 -16.64
CA THR A 135 -13.82 -23.89 -17.00
C THR A 135 -15.28 -24.03 -16.57
N LEU A 136 -15.64 -23.55 -15.37
CA LEU A 136 -17.02 -23.54 -14.86
C LEU A 136 -17.92 -22.66 -15.72
N SER A 137 -17.46 -21.45 -16.05
CA SER A 137 -18.14 -20.52 -16.97
C SER A 137 -18.40 -21.16 -18.34
N LYS A 138 -17.38 -21.78 -18.97
CA LYS A 138 -17.53 -22.51 -20.25
C LYS A 138 -18.51 -23.67 -20.16
N SER A 139 -18.65 -24.27 -18.98
CA SER A 139 -19.59 -25.36 -18.74
C SER A 139 -21.02 -24.87 -18.52
N GLY A 140 -21.23 -23.55 -18.40
CA GLY A 140 -22.53 -22.91 -18.22
C GLY A 140 -22.93 -22.63 -16.78
N ILE A 141 -22.00 -22.78 -15.84
CA ILE A 141 -22.24 -22.40 -14.44
C ILE A 141 -22.03 -20.89 -14.36
N ASP A 142 -23.02 -20.19 -13.80
CA ASP A 142 -22.90 -18.75 -13.57
C ASP A 142 -21.86 -18.47 -12.49
N VAL A 143 -20.75 -17.86 -12.92
CA VAL A 143 -19.62 -17.47 -12.08
C VAL A 143 -19.20 -16.02 -12.34
N GLU A 144 -20.02 -15.24 -13.04
CA GLU A 144 -19.65 -13.86 -13.42
C GLU A 144 -19.53 -12.95 -12.20
N GLU A 145 -20.38 -13.13 -11.19
CA GLU A 145 -20.24 -12.42 -9.92
C GLU A 145 -18.89 -12.74 -9.25
N ILE A 146 -18.54 -14.02 -9.15
CA ILE A 146 -17.26 -14.48 -8.58
C ILE A 146 -16.08 -13.91 -9.37
N ARG A 147 -16.13 -13.95 -10.71
CA ARG A 147 -15.08 -13.38 -11.57
C ARG A 147 -14.91 -11.89 -11.31
N ASN A 148 -16.01 -11.13 -11.27
CA ASN A 148 -15.98 -9.70 -11.03
C ASN A 148 -15.40 -9.36 -9.64
N GLU A 149 -15.71 -10.15 -8.61
CA GLU A 149 -15.15 -9.97 -7.27
C GLU A 149 -13.65 -10.26 -7.23
N ILE A 150 -13.19 -11.34 -7.89
CA ILE A 150 -11.76 -11.67 -8.03
C ILE A 150 -11.02 -10.53 -8.73
N GLU A 151 -11.55 -10.04 -9.85
CA GLU A 151 -10.93 -8.95 -10.61
C GLU A 151 -10.85 -7.65 -9.79
N LYS A 152 -11.91 -7.29 -9.08
CA LYS A 152 -11.92 -6.12 -8.18
C LYS A 152 -10.89 -6.27 -7.06
N ALA A 153 -10.81 -7.43 -6.42
CA ALA A 153 -9.86 -7.69 -5.35
C ALA A 153 -8.42 -7.62 -5.85
N HIS A 154 -8.11 -8.25 -7.00
CA HIS A 154 -6.80 -8.13 -7.65
C HIS A 154 -6.47 -6.69 -8.06
N GLY A 155 -7.45 -5.93 -8.55
CA GLY A 155 -7.29 -4.51 -8.84
C GLY A 155 -6.86 -3.71 -7.61
N VAL A 156 -7.49 -3.95 -6.46
CA VAL A 156 -7.11 -3.32 -5.18
C VAL A 156 -5.70 -3.75 -4.77
N LEU A 157 -5.38 -5.04 -4.81
CA LEU A 157 -4.05 -5.54 -4.45
C LEU A 157 -2.95 -4.95 -5.33
N ASN A 158 -3.19 -4.81 -6.64
CA ASN A 158 -2.26 -4.18 -7.58
C ASN A 158 -2.00 -2.70 -7.25
N VAL A 159 -3.04 -1.95 -6.90
CA VAL A 159 -2.89 -0.54 -6.48
C VAL A 159 -2.05 -0.45 -5.20
N LEU A 160 -2.29 -1.33 -4.23
CA LEU A 160 -1.58 -1.35 -2.95
C LEU A 160 -0.13 -1.85 -3.09
N ASN A 161 0.15 -2.75 -4.03
CA ASN A 161 1.50 -3.25 -4.32
C ASN A 161 2.41 -2.18 -4.92
N ASN A 162 1.87 -1.17 -5.59
CA ASN A 162 2.65 -0.06 -6.13
C ASN A 162 2.97 1.05 -5.10
N ARG A 163 2.46 0.94 -3.85
CA ARG A 163 2.68 1.94 -2.80
C ARG A 163 3.83 1.54 -1.88
N ALA A 164 4.78 2.46 -1.67
CA ALA A 164 5.89 2.29 -0.73
C ALA A 164 5.47 2.51 0.73
N VAL A 165 4.64 3.53 1.00
CA VAL A 165 4.15 3.89 2.33
C VAL A 165 2.62 3.83 2.33
N PRO A 166 1.99 3.18 3.32
CA PRO A 166 0.54 3.08 3.40
C PRO A 166 -0.09 4.43 3.77
N GLU A 167 -1.26 4.69 3.20
CA GLU A 167 -2.14 5.79 3.59
C GLU A 167 -3.26 5.29 4.52
N ALA A 168 -4.03 6.23 5.06
CA ALA A 168 -5.15 5.92 5.94
C ALA A 168 -6.16 4.99 5.23
N GLY A 169 -6.45 3.85 5.86
CA GLY A 169 -7.35 2.82 5.34
C GLY A 169 -6.73 1.82 4.36
N ASP A 170 -5.45 1.97 3.97
CA ASP A 170 -4.82 1.02 3.03
C ASP A 170 -4.68 -0.39 3.64
N VAL A 171 -4.46 -0.51 4.96
CA VAL A 171 -4.44 -1.83 5.64
C VAL A 171 -5.83 -2.44 5.64
N ALA A 172 -6.87 -1.65 5.94
CA ALA A 172 -8.24 -2.15 5.93
C ALA A 172 -8.66 -2.62 4.53
N ARG A 173 -8.26 -1.89 3.48
CA ARG A 173 -8.49 -2.26 2.09
C ARG A 173 -7.74 -3.54 1.70
N LEU A 174 -6.49 -3.69 2.15
CA LEU A 174 -5.72 -4.92 1.95
C LEU A 174 -6.44 -6.12 2.59
N ALA A 175 -6.83 -5.99 3.86
CA ALA A 175 -7.55 -7.04 4.57
C ALA A 175 -8.88 -7.40 3.89
N ALA A 176 -9.65 -6.40 3.47
CA ALA A 176 -10.91 -6.61 2.75
C ALA A 176 -10.71 -7.32 1.41
N ALA A 177 -9.68 -6.96 0.64
CA ALA A 177 -9.38 -7.63 -0.63
C ALA A 177 -8.98 -9.10 -0.41
N LEU A 178 -8.14 -9.38 0.59
CA LEU A 178 -7.77 -10.75 0.94
C LEU A 178 -8.97 -11.58 1.41
N GLU A 179 -9.84 -11.02 2.26
CA GLU A 179 -11.07 -11.69 2.69
C GLU A 179 -12.04 -11.93 1.52
N SER A 180 -12.15 -10.97 0.59
CA SER A 180 -12.95 -11.15 -0.64
C SER A 180 -12.44 -12.35 -1.42
N LEU A 181 -11.12 -12.46 -1.63
CA LEU A 181 -10.52 -13.61 -2.33
C LEU A 181 -10.78 -14.94 -1.58
N ARG A 182 -10.70 -14.95 -0.24
CA ARG A 182 -11.06 -16.13 0.57
C ARG A 182 -12.53 -16.51 0.39
N ALA A 183 -13.43 -15.52 0.37
CA ALA A 183 -14.86 -15.73 0.19
C ALA A 183 -15.16 -16.31 -1.21
N CYS A 184 -14.56 -15.76 -2.27
CA CYS A 184 -14.67 -16.31 -3.62
C CYS A 184 -14.18 -17.76 -3.67
N GLY A 185 -13.04 -18.08 -3.04
CA GLY A 185 -12.54 -19.45 -2.93
C GLY A 185 -13.55 -20.40 -2.28
N LYS A 186 -14.20 -19.98 -1.19
CA LYS A 186 -15.27 -20.75 -0.54
C LYS A 186 -16.49 -20.92 -1.43
N GLN A 187 -16.92 -19.87 -2.13
CA GLN A 187 -18.04 -19.94 -3.07
C GLN A 187 -17.76 -20.93 -4.21
N ILE A 188 -16.56 -20.92 -4.79
CA ILE A 188 -16.15 -21.90 -5.82
C ILE A 188 -16.25 -23.33 -5.27
N THR A 189 -15.75 -23.59 -4.06
CA THR A 189 -15.85 -24.92 -3.44
C THR A 189 -17.28 -25.33 -3.09
N ALA A 190 -18.17 -24.37 -2.82
CA ALA A 190 -19.58 -24.63 -2.56
C ALA A 190 -20.36 -24.92 -3.86
N LEU A 191 -19.98 -24.30 -4.97
CA LEU A 191 -20.58 -24.54 -6.27
C LEU A 191 -20.20 -25.92 -6.82
N VAL A 192 -18.95 -26.32 -6.67
CA VAL A 192 -18.41 -27.52 -7.32
C VAL A 192 -17.47 -28.27 -6.39
N ASP A 193 -17.87 -29.50 -6.03
CA ASP A 193 -17.01 -30.45 -5.32
C ASP A 193 -15.72 -30.73 -6.13
N PRO A 194 -14.54 -30.88 -5.50
CA PRO A 194 -13.29 -31.18 -6.19
C PRO A 194 -13.35 -32.34 -7.20
N ALA A 195 -14.13 -33.39 -6.91
CA ALA A 195 -14.34 -34.50 -7.84
C ALA A 195 -15.10 -34.06 -9.10
N LEU A 196 -16.14 -33.24 -8.91
CA LEU A 196 -16.94 -32.67 -9.98
C LEU A 196 -16.09 -31.71 -10.85
N ALA A 197 -15.30 -30.84 -10.21
CA ALA A 197 -14.39 -29.91 -10.89
C ALA A 197 -13.38 -30.65 -11.79
N ARG A 198 -12.85 -31.79 -11.32
CA ARG A 198 -11.91 -32.61 -12.10
C ARG A 198 -12.58 -33.19 -13.34
N VAL A 199 -13.81 -33.69 -13.22
CA VAL A 199 -14.57 -34.27 -14.34
C VAL A 199 -14.94 -33.21 -15.36
N ILE A 200 -15.41 -32.04 -14.91
CA ILE A 200 -15.75 -30.91 -15.77
C ILE A 200 -14.53 -30.46 -16.58
N ARG A 201 -13.38 -30.27 -15.92
CA ARG A 201 -12.12 -29.87 -16.57
C ARG A 201 -11.65 -30.91 -17.58
N GLY A 202 -11.55 -32.19 -17.19
CA GLY A 202 -11.09 -33.24 -18.10
C GLY A 202 -11.99 -33.40 -19.32
N ALA A 203 -13.28 -33.10 -19.20
CA ALA A 203 -14.23 -33.23 -20.30
C ALA A 203 -14.07 -32.14 -21.36
N GLN A 204 -13.36 -31.05 -21.04
CA GLN A 204 -12.98 -30.03 -22.00
C GLN A 204 -11.66 -30.35 -22.73
N GLU A 205 -10.92 -31.37 -22.30
CA GLU A 205 -9.69 -31.81 -22.97
C GLU A 205 -9.99 -32.60 -24.26
N THR A 206 -9.07 -32.60 -25.22
CA THR A 206 -9.23 -33.29 -26.52
C THR A 206 -9.54 -34.79 -26.38
N ASN A 207 -9.00 -35.43 -25.34
CA ASN A 207 -9.24 -36.84 -25.04
C ASN A 207 -10.52 -37.10 -24.22
N GLY A 208 -11.10 -36.05 -23.63
CA GLY A 208 -12.24 -36.14 -22.73
C GLY A 208 -11.92 -36.81 -21.39
N THR A 209 -12.92 -36.89 -20.51
CA THR A 209 -12.82 -37.57 -19.22
C THR A 209 -13.16 -39.06 -19.37
N PRO A 210 -12.38 -39.98 -18.76
CA PRO A 210 -12.72 -41.41 -18.71
C PRO A 210 -14.10 -41.69 -18.12
N LEU A 211 -14.84 -42.65 -18.69
CA LEU A 211 -16.20 -42.99 -18.26
C LEU A 211 -16.28 -43.37 -16.77
N ASN A 212 -15.25 -44.04 -16.24
CA ASN A 212 -15.17 -44.43 -14.83
C ASN A 212 -15.10 -43.25 -13.84
N SER A 213 -14.86 -42.03 -14.33
CA SER A 213 -14.84 -40.82 -13.50
C SER A 213 -16.25 -40.23 -13.32
N PHE A 214 -17.25 -40.68 -14.09
CA PHE A 214 -18.65 -40.32 -13.92
C PHE A 214 -19.33 -41.22 -12.88
N THR A 215 -18.91 -41.10 -11.62
CA THR A 215 -19.56 -41.82 -10.51
C THR A 215 -21.01 -41.33 -10.29
N PRO A 216 -21.87 -42.08 -9.58
CA PRO A 216 -23.23 -41.64 -9.27
C PRO A 216 -23.29 -40.26 -8.60
N GLU A 217 -22.33 -39.96 -7.72
CA GLU A 217 -22.22 -38.68 -7.01
C GLU A 217 -21.88 -37.53 -7.98
N VAL A 218 -20.97 -37.77 -8.92
CA VAL A 218 -20.61 -36.83 -9.98
C VAL A 218 -21.80 -36.57 -10.90
N LEU A 219 -22.51 -37.62 -11.34
CA LEU A 219 -23.70 -37.50 -12.19
C LEU A 219 -24.81 -36.72 -11.48
N ALA A 220 -25.07 -37.01 -10.20
CA ALA A 220 -26.01 -36.26 -9.37
C ALA A 220 -25.58 -34.80 -9.17
N GLY A 221 -24.27 -34.53 -9.07
CA GLY A 221 -23.72 -33.18 -9.03
C GLY A 221 -23.95 -32.41 -10.35
N LEU A 222 -23.59 -33.00 -11.49
CA LEU A 222 -23.77 -32.39 -12.81
C LEU A 222 -25.26 -32.14 -13.13
N SER A 223 -26.14 -33.04 -12.68
CA SER A 223 -27.59 -32.89 -12.82
C SER A 223 -28.14 -31.74 -11.97
N ARG A 224 -27.70 -31.61 -10.70
CA ARG A 224 -28.08 -30.49 -9.82
C ARG A 224 -27.64 -29.13 -10.38
N LEU A 225 -26.49 -29.10 -11.07
CA LEU A 225 -26.00 -27.92 -11.75
C LEU A 225 -26.67 -27.66 -13.12
N GLY A 226 -27.53 -28.57 -13.60
CA GLY A 226 -28.24 -28.40 -14.87
C GLY A 226 -27.33 -28.45 -16.11
N ILE A 227 -26.18 -29.12 -16.02
CA ILE A 227 -25.16 -29.17 -17.10
C ILE A 227 -24.86 -30.60 -17.58
N LEU A 228 -25.54 -31.62 -17.02
CA LEU A 228 -25.27 -33.02 -17.35
C LEU A 228 -25.42 -33.32 -18.86
N ASP A 229 -26.41 -32.72 -19.50
CA ASP A 229 -26.74 -32.85 -20.92
C ASP A 229 -25.65 -32.30 -21.86
N ARG A 230 -24.74 -31.47 -21.33
CA ARG A 230 -23.62 -30.90 -22.07
C ARG A 230 -22.44 -31.86 -22.23
N PHE A 231 -22.40 -32.94 -21.45
CA PHE A 231 -21.33 -33.94 -21.52
C PHE A 231 -21.75 -35.10 -22.44
N ARG A 232 -20.91 -35.40 -23.44
CA ARG A 232 -21.14 -36.50 -24.40
C ARG A 232 -20.10 -37.58 -24.25
N VAL A 233 -20.54 -38.84 -24.22
CA VAL A 233 -19.65 -40.00 -24.21
C VAL A 233 -19.16 -40.28 -25.63
N ARG A 234 -17.84 -40.36 -25.82
CA ARG A 234 -17.24 -40.87 -27.06
C ARG A 234 -16.73 -42.28 -26.81
N LEU A 235 -17.30 -43.26 -27.51
CA LEU A 235 -16.79 -44.62 -27.53
C LEU A 235 -15.67 -44.68 -28.58
N ARG A 236 -14.47 -45.06 -28.16
CA ARG A 236 -13.34 -45.38 -29.06
C ARG A 236 -13.28 -46.89 -29.26
#